data_AF-A0A2D0HE07-F1
#
_entry.id   AF-A0A2D0HE07-F1
#
_cell.length_a   1.000
_cell.length_b   1.000
_cell.length_c   1.000
_cell.angle_alpha   90.00
_cell.angle_beta   90.00
_cell.angle_gamma   90.00
#
_symmetry.space_group_name_H-M   'P 1'
#
loop_
_entity.id
_entity.type
_entity.pdbx_description
1 polymer ?
#
loop_
_entity_poly.entity_id
_entity_poly.type
_entity_poly.pdbx_seq_one_letter_code
_entity_poly.pdbx_strand_id
1 'polypeptide(L)'
;ELIAMQELTIEELLTVGQSQIPESQQELHLQLLEKNQNYQLTESDRLLLRSLQVSADYLMLKKAYSYALLKWKGYSIPDFEQLVK
;
A
#
# COMPACT_ATOMS: atom_id res chain seq x y z
N GLU A 1 -14.47 -5.10 -4.59
CA GLU A 1 -13.30 -5.69 -3.88
C GLU A 1 -13.35 -5.49 -2.37
N LEU A 2 -13.45 -4.27 -1.83
CA LEU A 2 -13.43 -4.07 -0.36
C LEU A 2 -14.53 -4.85 0.39
N ILE A 3 -15.76 -4.90 -0.13
CA ILE A 3 -16.85 -5.67 0.51
C ILE A 3 -16.51 -7.17 0.63
N ALA A 4 -15.84 -7.75 -0.38
CA ALA A 4 -15.41 -9.15 -0.33
C ALA A 4 -14.37 -9.41 0.77
N MET A 5 -13.66 -8.38 1.24
CA MET A 5 -12.72 -8.53 2.35
C MET A 5 -13.43 -8.79 3.69
N GLN A 6 -14.72 -8.51 3.82
CA GLN A 6 -15.48 -8.79 5.04
C GLN A 6 -15.63 -10.30 5.31
N GLU A 7 -15.63 -11.09 4.24
CA GLU A 7 -15.74 -12.56 4.29
C GLU A 7 -14.40 -13.25 4.56
N LEU A 8 -13.28 -12.50 4.50
CA LEU A 8 -11.95 -13.04 4.76
C LEU A 8 -11.75 -13.40 6.23
N THR A 9 -10.93 -14.42 6.42
CA THR A 9 -10.44 -14.86 7.73
C THR A 9 -9.44 -13.86 8.31
N ILE A 10 -9.17 -13.97 9.61
CA ILE A 10 -8.19 -13.11 10.31
C ILE A 10 -6.80 -13.23 9.67
N GLU A 11 -6.38 -14.43 9.28
CA GLU A 11 -5.08 -14.71 8.66
C GLU A 11 -4.93 -14.06 7.28
N GLU A 12 -5.98 -14.11 6.46
CA GLU A 12 -6.02 -13.44 5.16
C GLU A 12 -6.01 -11.91 5.31
N LEU A 13 -6.77 -11.37 6.27
CA LEU A 13 -6.78 -9.95 6.58
C LEU A 13 -5.41 -9.45 7.08
N LEU A 14 -4.70 -10.25 7.88
CA LEU A 14 -3.33 -9.97 8.29
C LEU A 14 -2.37 -9.96 7.11
N THR A 15 -2.49 -10.93 6.20
CA THR A 15 -1.66 -10.99 4.98
C THR A 15 -1.86 -9.74 4.12
N VAL A 16 -3.10 -9.29 3.94
CA VAL A 16 -3.40 -8.04 3.23
C VAL A 16 -2.88 -6.82 4.01
N GLY A 17 -3.04 -6.80 5.33
CA GLY A 17 -2.55 -5.72 6.19
C GLY A 17 -1.02 -5.59 6.22
N GLN A 18 -0.31 -6.68 6.06
CA GLN A 18 1.16 -6.74 6.03
C GLN A 18 1.74 -6.61 4.63
N SER A 19 0.90 -6.57 3.59
CA SER A 19 1.36 -6.41 2.21
C SER A 19 2.20 -5.14 2.03
N GLN A 20 3.25 -5.25 1.23
CA GLN A 20 4.18 -4.17 0.96
C GLN A 20 4.21 -3.86 -0.53
N ILE A 21 4.50 -2.61 -0.88
CA ILE A 21 4.79 -2.23 -2.26
C ILE A 21 6.09 -2.93 -2.65
N PRO A 22 6.15 -3.66 -3.78
CA PRO A 22 7.38 -4.30 -4.25
C PRO A 22 8.54 -3.30 -4.32
N GLU A 23 9.74 -3.72 -3.91
CA GLU A 23 10.94 -2.87 -3.92
C GLU A 23 11.20 -2.25 -5.29
N SER A 24 10.99 -3.02 -6.37
CA SER A 24 11.11 -2.54 -7.75
C SER A 24 10.18 -1.37 -8.09
N GLN A 25 8.97 -1.32 -7.51
CA GLN A 25 8.06 -0.18 -7.69
C GLN A 25 8.49 1.02 -6.85
N GLN A 26 9.10 0.80 -5.68
CA GLN A 26 9.64 1.87 -4.85
C GLN A 26 10.86 2.52 -5.51
N GLU A 27 11.79 1.71 -6.01
CA GLU A 27 12.96 2.19 -6.76
C GLU A 27 12.56 2.99 -8.00
N LEU A 28 11.60 2.47 -8.77
CA LEU A 28 11.08 3.16 -9.95
C LEU A 28 10.44 4.51 -9.57
N HIS A 29 9.68 4.55 -8.47
CA HIS A 29 9.10 5.80 -7.98
C HIS A 29 10.20 6.81 -7.59
N LEU A 30 11.26 6.39 -6.90
CA LEU A 30 12.40 7.25 -6.54
C LEU A 30 13.12 7.79 -7.78
N GLN A 31 13.38 6.94 -8.78
CA GLN A 31 13.99 7.36 -10.05
C GLN A 31 13.13 8.39 -10.79
N LEU A 32 11.80 8.23 -10.78
CA LEU A 32 10.89 9.18 -11.40
C LEU A 32 10.84 10.51 -10.63
N LEU A 33 10.93 10.47 -9.30
CA LEU A 33 11.04 11.69 -8.48
C LEU A 33 12.36 12.43 -8.75
N GLU A 34 13.47 11.71 -8.87
CA GLU A 34 14.76 12.30 -9.23
C GLU A 34 14.73 12.95 -10.62
N LYS A 35 14.16 12.26 -11.62
CA LYS A 35 13.93 12.83 -12.96
C LYS A 35 13.04 14.08 -12.92
N ASN A 36 12.02 14.10 -12.05
CA ASN A 36 11.15 15.25 -11.87
C ASN A 36 11.91 16.45 -11.29
N GLN A 37 12.75 16.23 -10.27
CA GLN A 37 13.61 17.28 -9.72
C GLN A 37 14.57 17.87 -10.76
N ASN A 38 15.06 17.04 -11.68
CA ASN A 38 15.93 17.45 -12.78
C ASN A 38 15.19 18.02 -13.99
N TYR A 39 13.86 18.22 -13.93
CA TYR A 39 13.01 18.66 -15.04
C TYR A 39 13.09 17.78 -16.30
N GLN A 40 13.48 16.51 -16.14
CA GLN A 40 13.64 15.53 -17.22
C GLN A 40 12.43 14.61 -17.37
N LEU A 41 11.32 14.94 -16.71
CA LEU A 41 10.12 14.10 -16.68
C LEU A 41 9.37 14.19 -18.00
N THR A 42 9.26 13.07 -18.71
CA THR A 42 8.43 12.98 -19.93
C THR A 42 6.95 12.81 -19.58
N GLU A 43 6.05 13.02 -20.54
CA GLU A 43 4.62 12.75 -20.34
C GLU A 43 4.34 11.27 -20.02
N SER A 44 5.11 10.35 -20.62
CA SER A 44 5.05 8.93 -20.30
C SER A 44 5.45 8.65 -18.84
N ASP A 45 6.50 9.32 -18.35
CA ASP A 45 6.94 9.22 -16.95
C ASP A 45 5.88 9.77 -15.98
N ARG A 46 5.17 10.85 -16.35
CA ARG A 46 4.05 11.40 -15.55
C ARG A 46 2.91 10.41 -15.42
N LEU A 47 2.53 9.76 -16.53
CA LEU A 47 1.48 8.73 -16.52
C LEU A 47 1.89 7.54 -15.65
N LEU A 48 3.15 7.11 -15.74
CA LEU A 48 3.70 6.04 -14.92
C LEU A 48 3.69 6.41 -13.44
N LEU A 49 4.15 7.61 -13.08
CA LEU A 49 4.14 8.11 -11.70
C LEU A 49 2.71 8.17 -11.13
N ARG A 50 1.74 8.64 -11.92
CA ARG A 50 0.33 8.63 -11.51
C ARG A 50 -0.20 7.21 -11.30
N SER A 51 0.18 6.26 -12.13
CA SER A 51 -0.23 4.85 -11.99
C SER A 51 0.36 4.19 -10.74
N LEU A 52 1.62 4.51 -10.42
CA LEU A 52 2.29 4.06 -9.19
C LEU A 52 1.60 4.65 -7.97
N GLN A 53 1.26 5.94 -8.00
CA GLN A 53 0.54 6.61 -6.91
C GLN A 53 -0.83 5.97 -6.67
N VAL A 54 -1.65 5.77 -7.71
CA VAL A 54 -2.97 5.12 -7.57
C VAL A 54 -2.83 3.70 -7.01
N SER A 55 -1.81 2.96 -7.43
CA SER A 55 -1.55 1.61 -6.94
C SER A 55 -1.15 1.60 -5.46
N ALA A 56 -0.30 2.54 -5.05
CA ALA A 56 0.08 2.74 -3.66
C ALA A 56 -1.11 3.14 -2.78
N ASP A 57 -1.93 4.09 -3.24
CA ASP A 57 -3.14 4.54 -2.54
C ASP A 57 -4.13 3.39 -2.37
N TYR A 58 -4.29 2.58 -3.42
CA TYR A 58 -5.18 1.42 -3.38
C TYR A 58 -4.70 0.36 -2.37
N LEU A 59 -3.39 0.11 -2.34
CA LEU A 59 -2.79 -0.78 -1.34
C LEU A 59 -2.98 -0.23 0.08
N MET A 60 -2.75 1.06 0.28
CA MET A 60 -2.95 1.72 1.57
C MET A 60 -4.40 1.60 2.03
N LEU A 61 -5.37 1.79 1.14
CA LEU A 61 -6.79 1.64 1.45
C LEU A 61 -7.13 0.18 1.83
N LYS A 62 -6.60 -0.80 1.10
CA LYS A 62 -6.77 -2.23 1.42
C LYS A 62 -6.20 -2.57 2.80
N LYS A 63 -5.01 -2.06 3.13
CA LYS A 63 -4.37 -2.25 4.43
C LYS A 63 -5.19 -1.61 5.56
N ALA A 64 -5.58 -0.35 5.40
CA ALA A 64 -6.40 0.34 6.39
C ALA A 64 -7.73 -0.39 6.63
N TYR A 65 -8.35 -0.86 5.56
CA TYR A 65 -9.60 -1.62 5.66
C TYR A 65 -9.42 -2.99 6.32
N SER A 66 -8.33 -3.71 6.02
CA SER A 66 -8.07 -4.99 6.67
C SER A 66 -7.82 -4.84 8.18
N TYR A 67 -7.05 -3.83 8.59
CA TYR A 67 -6.87 -3.50 10.00
C TYR A 67 -8.18 -3.08 10.68
N ALA A 68 -9.03 -2.28 10.02
CA ALA A 68 -10.34 -1.95 10.56
C ALA A 68 -11.21 -3.20 10.79
N LEU A 69 -11.20 -4.16 9.86
CA LEU A 69 -11.92 -5.43 10.00
C LEU A 69 -11.33 -6.33 11.09
N LEU A 70 -10.00 -6.40 11.21
CA LEU A 70 -9.32 -7.12 12.28
C LEU A 70 -9.75 -6.59 13.65
N LYS A 71 -9.75 -5.27 13.82
CA LYS A 71 -10.23 -4.63 15.06
C LYS A 71 -11.68 -4.97 15.34
N TRP A 72 -12.55 -4.93 14.32
CA TRP A 72 -13.97 -5.27 14.45
C TRP A 72 -14.20 -6.74 14.83
N LYS A 73 -13.37 -7.66 14.33
CA LYS A 73 -13.39 -9.08 14.71
C LYS A 73 -12.73 -9.39 16.07
N GLY A 74 -12.29 -8.37 16.81
CA GLY A 74 -11.69 -8.52 18.14
C GLY A 74 -10.20 -8.88 18.13
N TYR A 75 -9.52 -8.77 16.99
CA TYR A 75 -8.07 -8.97 16.90
C TYR A 75 -7.33 -7.78 17.50
N SER A 76 -6.41 -8.05 18.43
CA SER A 76 -5.54 -7.02 19.00
C SER A 76 -4.47 -6.65 17.98
N ILE A 77 -4.65 -5.50 17.33
CA ILE A 77 -3.63 -4.95 16.44
C ILE A 77 -2.44 -4.53 17.30
N PRO A 78 -1.22 -5.01 17.01
CA PRO A 78 -0.02 -4.57 17.71
C PRO A 78 0.10 -3.05 17.61
N ASP A 79 0.51 -2.39 18.69
CA ASP A 79 0.76 -0.95 18.65
C ASP A 79 1.85 -0.64 17.61
N PHE A 80 1.89 0.59 17.08
CA PHE A 80 2.84 0.98 16.04
C PHE A 80 4.30 0.64 16.43
N GLU A 81 4.64 0.75 17.72
CA GLU A 81 5.95 0.39 18.27
C GLU A 81 6.30 -1.11 18.17
N GLN A 82 5.29 -1.98 18.04
CA GLN A 82 5.48 -3.43 17.93
C GLN A 82 5.62 -3.91 16.47
N LEU A 83 5.30 -3.05 15.49
CA LEU A 83 5.38 -3.35 14.06
C LEU A 83 6.71 -2.92 13.40
N VAL A 84 7.57 -2.18 14.11
CA VAL A 84 8.84 -1.62 13.59
C VAL A 84 10.06 -2.51 13.91
N LYS A 85 9.85 -3.79 14.26
CA LYS A 85 10.96 -4.73 14.55
C LYS A 85 11.46 -5.47 13.33
#